data_AF-A0A2D6DIH4-F1
#
_entry.id   AF-A0A2D6DIH4-F1
#
_cell.length_a   1.000
_cell.length_b   1.000
_cell.length_c   1.000
_cell.angle_alpha   90.00
_cell.angle_beta   90.00
_cell.angle_gamma   90.00
#
_symmetry.space_group_name_H-M   'P 1'
#
loop_
_entity.id
_entity.type
_entity.pdbx_description
1 polymer ?
#
loop_
_entity_poly.entity_id
_entity_poly.type
_entity_poly.pdbx_seq_one_letter_code
_entity_poly.pdbx_strand_id
1 'polypeptide(L)'
;MLPNDFSLPHIVAMAMLLISWFAYSTIFKLIGKQTINNQLKAVRREWIKQITMHGRSPFDAIMVGHIVHSVAFFGSATLIVLAGLFSIVINLDSIHGTMAGLHFIESLSIELFSANFALLAVVLTISFFSFIYALRKLVYAIAMIGALPVVKGSNKVDYAEDNLQQLIDDTTTVMTESLKTFNFGIRGYYYAIAAMFLFVSAYACIVITLSATAILIYRQMNTTTAQSINQYIKQRESDS
;
A
#
# COMPACT_ATOMS: atom_id res chain seq x y z
N MET A 1 22.63 30.12 -0.79
CA MET A 1 21.62 30.87 -1.58
C MET A 1 20.82 29.81 -2.30
N LEU A 2 19.49 29.75 -2.12
CA LEU A 2 18.67 28.81 -2.88
C LEU A 2 18.84 29.14 -4.38
N PRO A 3 19.07 28.15 -5.27
CA PRO A 3 19.19 28.39 -6.71
C PRO A 3 17.96 29.13 -7.25
N ASN A 4 18.14 29.95 -8.28
CA ASN A 4 17.04 30.65 -8.95
C ASN A 4 15.97 29.70 -9.51
N ASP A 5 16.29 28.41 -9.71
CA ASP A 5 15.36 27.39 -10.23
C ASP A 5 14.48 26.77 -9.13
N PHE A 6 14.79 27.01 -7.84
CA PHE A 6 13.99 26.57 -6.70
C PHE A 6 12.75 27.45 -6.56
N SER A 7 11.94 27.44 -7.61
CA SER A 7 10.72 28.20 -7.75
C SER A 7 9.66 27.62 -6.82
N LEU A 8 8.84 28.49 -6.23
CA LEU A 8 7.69 28.12 -5.39
C LEU A 8 6.86 26.94 -5.92
N PRO A 9 6.58 26.77 -7.24
CA PRO A 9 5.87 25.61 -7.75
C PRO A 9 6.55 24.26 -7.52
N HIS A 10 7.90 24.19 -7.50
CA HIS A 10 8.60 22.93 -7.21
C HIS A 10 8.39 22.49 -5.76
N ILE A 11 8.53 23.41 -4.82
CA ILE A 11 8.26 23.16 -3.39
C ILE A 11 6.81 22.71 -3.21
N VAL A 12 5.86 23.41 -3.85
CA VAL A 12 4.44 23.06 -3.80
C VAL A 12 4.20 21.67 -4.38
N ALA A 13 4.79 21.33 -5.53
CA ALA A 13 4.64 20.01 -6.14
C ALA A 13 5.16 18.88 -5.23
N MET A 14 6.37 19.04 -4.67
CA MET A 14 6.97 18.07 -3.76
C MET A 14 6.15 17.90 -2.47
N ALA A 15 5.75 19.02 -1.85
CA ALA A 15 4.95 19.01 -0.63
C ALA A 15 3.57 18.40 -0.88
N MET A 16 2.92 18.78 -1.97
CA MET A 16 1.61 18.27 -2.36
C MET A 16 1.63 16.76 -2.60
N LEU A 17 2.69 16.24 -3.22
CA LEU A 17 2.87 14.80 -3.44
C LEU A 17 2.95 14.04 -2.12
N LEU A 18 3.79 14.50 -1.19
CA LEU A 18 3.92 13.87 0.13
C LEU A 18 2.63 14.00 0.94
N ILE A 19 2.03 15.20 0.99
CA ILE A 19 0.77 15.44 1.71
C ILE A 19 -0.34 14.56 1.14
N SER A 20 -0.48 14.46 -0.19
CA SER A 20 -1.50 13.63 -0.83
C SER A 20 -1.33 12.16 -0.49
N TRP A 21 -0.09 11.67 -0.39
CA TRP A 21 0.18 10.30 0.00
C TRP A 21 -0.20 9.99 1.44
N PHE A 22 0.26 10.80 2.41
CA PHE A 22 -0.01 10.57 3.83
C PHE A 22 -1.46 10.91 4.22
N ALA A 23 -2.01 11.99 3.67
CA ALA A 23 -3.38 12.43 3.94
C ALA A 23 -4.43 11.51 3.31
N TYR A 24 -4.08 10.69 2.31
CA TYR A 24 -4.99 9.76 1.66
C TYR A 24 -5.84 8.97 2.66
N SER A 25 -5.23 8.38 3.68
CA SER A 25 -5.95 7.57 4.67
C SER A 25 -6.86 8.41 5.58
N THR A 26 -6.47 9.65 5.87
CA THR A 26 -7.22 10.60 6.69
C THR A 26 -8.43 11.15 5.94
N ILE A 27 -8.29 11.44 4.65
CA ILE A 27 -9.38 11.89 3.77
C ILE A 27 -10.55 10.90 3.82
N PHE A 28 -10.26 9.60 3.75
CA PHE A 28 -11.30 8.57 3.84
C PHE A 28 -11.96 8.47 5.22
N LYS A 29 -11.22 8.74 6.30
CA LYS A 29 -11.81 8.80 7.65
C LYS A 29 -12.76 10.00 7.79
N LEU A 30 -12.38 11.15 7.23
CA LEU A 30 -13.17 12.38 7.29
C LEU A 30 -14.44 12.33 6.43
N ILE A 31 -14.37 11.70 5.26
CA ILE A 31 -15.52 11.60 4.32
C ILE A 31 -16.60 10.62 4.84
N GLY A 32 -16.31 9.82 5.88
CA GLY A 32 -17.29 8.93 6.51
C GLY A 32 -17.79 7.79 5.62
N LYS A 33 -17.22 7.62 4.42
CA LYS A 33 -17.62 6.56 3.48
C LYS A 33 -16.94 5.25 3.83
N GLN A 34 -17.74 4.18 3.86
CA GLN A 34 -17.19 2.83 3.99
C GLN A 34 -16.29 2.54 2.80
N THR A 35 -15.01 2.35 3.08
CA THR A 35 -14.08 1.92 2.04
C THR A 35 -14.25 0.43 1.78
N ILE A 36 -13.92 -0.01 0.56
CA ILE A 36 -13.83 -1.43 0.21
C ILE A 36 -13.00 -2.22 1.23
N ASN A 37 -11.94 -1.61 1.77
CA ASN A 37 -11.11 -2.23 2.81
C ASN A 37 -11.85 -2.51 4.12
N ASN A 38 -12.82 -1.67 4.50
CA ASN A 38 -13.66 -1.91 5.67
C ASN A 38 -14.65 -3.04 5.39
N GLN A 39 -15.25 -3.07 4.20
CA GLN A 39 -16.15 -4.16 3.79
C GLN A 39 -15.42 -5.51 3.73
N LEU A 40 -14.19 -5.52 3.19
CA LEU A 40 -13.36 -6.73 3.19
C LEU A 40 -12.98 -7.21 4.60
N LYS A 41 -13.02 -6.35 5.63
CA LYS A 41 -12.76 -6.80 7.01
C LYS A 41 -13.81 -7.83 7.44
N ALA A 42 -15.09 -7.60 7.13
CA ALA A 42 -16.17 -8.53 7.43
C ALA A 42 -15.97 -9.87 6.69
N VAL A 43 -15.63 -9.82 5.40
CA VAL A 43 -15.36 -11.03 4.60
C VAL A 43 -14.16 -11.82 5.16
N ARG A 44 -13.08 -11.13 5.58
CA ARG A 44 -11.92 -11.79 6.22
C ARG A 44 -12.27 -12.42 7.56
N ARG A 45 -13.11 -11.75 8.35
CA ARG A 45 -13.61 -12.28 9.63
C ARG A 45 -14.33 -13.60 9.41
N GLU A 46 -15.23 -13.64 8.44
CA GLU A 46 -15.96 -14.85 8.10
C GLU A 46 -15.04 -15.94 7.58
N TRP A 47 -14.08 -15.61 6.71
CA TRP A 47 -13.08 -16.59 6.28
C TRP A 47 -12.28 -17.19 7.45
N ILE A 48 -11.85 -16.36 8.40
CA ILE A 48 -11.13 -16.83 9.60
C ILE A 48 -12.02 -17.70 10.50
N LYS A 49 -13.28 -17.30 10.72
CA LYS A 49 -14.27 -18.10 11.46
C LYS A 49 -14.49 -19.47 10.80
N GLN A 50 -14.52 -19.50 9.48
CA GLN A 50 -14.68 -20.69 8.67
C GLN A 50 -13.47 -21.64 8.84
N ILE A 51 -12.22 -21.14 8.84
CA ILE A 51 -11.01 -21.95 9.15
C ILE A 51 -11.14 -22.71 10.47
N THR A 52 -11.72 -22.09 11.50
CA THR A 52 -11.99 -22.70 12.82
C THR A 52 -13.04 -23.82 12.75
N MET A 53 -13.98 -23.75 11.81
CA MET A 53 -15.13 -24.67 11.72
C MET A 53 -14.92 -25.90 10.85
N HIS A 54 -14.10 -25.85 9.79
CA HIS A 54 -13.89 -27.01 8.90
C HIS A 54 -12.47 -27.58 8.95
N GLY A 55 -11.61 -27.06 9.84
CA GLY A 55 -10.24 -27.52 9.99
C GLY A 55 -9.31 -26.88 8.95
N ARG A 56 -8.00 -26.97 9.21
CA ARG A 56 -6.96 -26.31 8.40
C ARG A 56 -6.89 -26.94 7.01
N SER A 57 -7.31 -26.21 5.98
CA SER A 57 -7.23 -26.66 4.59
C SER A 57 -5.90 -26.23 3.95
N PRO A 58 -5.26 -27.08 3.12
CA PRO A 58 -4.15 -26.66 2.27
C PRO A 58 -4.50 -25.46 1.38
N PHE A 59 -5.77 -25.31 1.00
CA PHE A 59 -6.25 -24.19 0.20
C PHE A 59 -6.04 -22.84 0.88
N ASP A 60 -6.34 -22.73 2.17
CA ASP A 60 -6.17 -21.49 2.94
C ASP A 60 -4.69 -21.10 3.03
N ALA A 61 -3.82 -22.10 3.25
CA ALA A 61 -2.37 -21.90 3.28
C ALA A 61 -1.83 -21.39 1.94
N ILE A 62 -2.31 -21.93 0.81
CA ILE A 62 -1.94 -21.47 -0.53
C ILE A 62 -2.37 -20.02 -0.76
N MET A 63 -3.60 -19.65 -0.37
CA MET A 63 -4.11 -18.29 -0.56
C MET A 63 -3.28 -17.26 0.22
N VAL A 64 -2.97 -17.56 1.49
CA VAL A 64 -2.11 -16.69 2.31
C VAL A 64 -0.68 -16.67 1.77
N GLY A 65 -0.15 -17.82 1.34
CA GLY A 65 1.17 -17.93 0.71
C GLY A 65 1.28 -17.01 -0.51
N HIS A 66 0.28 -17.00 -1.38
CA HIS A 66 0.27 -16.13 -2.57
C HIS A 66 0.35 -14.64 -2.21
N ILE A 67 -0.35 -14.21 -1.15
CA ILE A 67 -0.27 -12.84 -0.65
C ILE A 67 1.14 -12.54 -0.14
N VAL A 68 1.71 -13.41 0.70
CA VAL A 68 3.07 -13.23 1.24
C VAL A 68 4.10 -13.12 0.12
N HIS A 69 4.04 -14.00 -0.88
CA HIS A 69 4.91 -13.96 -2.05
C HIS A 69 4.75 -12.66 -2.84
N SER A 70 3.52 -12.16 -3.00
CA SER A 70 3.28 -10.88 -3.67
C SER A 70 3.91 -9.72 -2.91
N VAL A 71 3.76 -9.65 -1.58
CA VAL A 71 4.39 -8.59 -0.77
C VAL A 71 5.92 -8.68 -0.86
N ALA A 72 6.48 -9.89 -0.80
CA ALA A 72 7.92 -10.11 -0.93
C ALA A 72 8.45 -9.68 -2.30
N PHE A 73 7.73 -10.01 -3.38
CA PHE A 73 8.06 -9.58 -4.73
C PHE A 73 8.15 -8.04 -4.85
N PHE A 74 7.15 -7.32 -4.33
CA PHE A 74 7.18 -5.86 -4.28
C PHE A 74 8.36 -5.33 -3.46
N GLY A 75 8.69 -5.95 -2.32
CA GLY A 75 9.87 -5.63 -1.52
C GLY A 75 11.17 -5.74 -2.33
N SER A 76 11.40 -6.88 -2.96
CA SER A 76 12.59 -7.13 -3.78
C SER A 76 12.68 -6.21 -5.00
N ALA A 77 11.57 -5.99 -5.71
CA ALA A 77 11.52 -5.07 -6.83
C ALA A 77 11.89 -3.64 -6.40
N THR A 78 11.40 -3.19 -5.25
CA THR A 78 11.73 -1.85 -4.72
C THR A 78 13.23 -1.73 -4.42
N LEU A 79 13.85 -2.78 -3.88
CA LEU A 79 15.28 -2.79 -3.58
C LEU A 79 16.14 -2.65 -4.85
N ILE A 80 15.74 -3.31 -5.94
CA ILE A 80 16.41 -3.19 -7.25
C ILE A 80 16.31 -1.75 -7.77
N VAL A 81 15.11 -1.15 -7.72
CA VAL A 81 14.89 0.23 -8.17
C VAL A 81 15.69 1.21 -7.30
N LEU A 82 15.71 1.02 -5.98
CA LEU A 82 16.52 1.83 -5.07
C LEU A 82 18.01 1.72 -5.38
N ALA A 83 18.53 0.51 -5.66
CA ALA A 83 19.92 0.33 -6.06
C ALA A 83 20.24 1.14 -7.33
N GLY A 84 19.37 1.07 -8.35
CA GLY A 84 19.52 1.87 -9.56
C GLY A 84 19.50 3.38 -9.29
N LEU A 85 18.61 3.85 -8.40
CA LEU A 85 18.57 5.26 -8.00
C LEU A 85 19.82 5.70 -7.26
N PHE A 86 20.35 4.89 -6.34
CA PHE A 86 21.60 5.18 -5.66
C PHE A 86 22.77 5.23 -6.63
N SER A 87 22.83 4.35 -7.62
CA SER A 87 23.84 4.40 -8.69
C SER A 87 23.77 5.71 -9.48
N ILE A 88 22.57 6.22 -9.75
CA ILE A 88 22.37 7.52 -10.41
C ILE A 88 22.85 8.67 -9.52
N VAL A 89 22.50 8.66 -8.23
CA VAL A 89 22.92 9.70 -7.28
C VAL A 89 24.44 9.74 -7.10
N ILE A 90 25.13 8.59 -7.12
CA ILE A 90 26.60 8.53 -7.06
C ILE A 90 27.24 9.12 -8.34
N ASN A 91 26.57 8.99 -9.49
CA ASN A 91 27.07 9.47 -10.79
C ASN A 91 26.31 10.70 -11.29
N LEU A 92 25.84 11.55 -10.36
CA LEU A 92 24.88 12.62 -10.65
C LEU A 92 25.38 13.58 -11.74
N ASP A 93 26.65 13.99 -11.69
CA ASP A 93 27.24 14.95 -12.65
C ASP A 93 27.22 14.41 -14.10
N SER A 94 27.54 13.12 -14.27
CA SER A 94 27.56 12.47 -15.58
C SER A 94 26.15 12.31 -16.16
N ILE A 95 25.20 11.92 -15.30
CA ILE A 95 23.80 11.73 -15.69
C ILE A 95 23.14 13.08 -16.01
N HIS A 96 23.39 14.10 -15.19
CA HIS A 96 22.87 15.46 -15.40
C HIS A 96 23.35 16.04 -16.73
N GLY A 97 24.65 15.93 -17.04
CA GLY A 97 25.20 16.40 -18.31
C GLY A 97 24.60 15.69 -19.53
N THR A 98 24.29 14.39 -19.41
CA THR A 98 23.63 13.62 -20.48
C THR A 98 22.16 14.03 -20.64
N MET A 99 21.45 14.24 -19.52
CA MET A 99 20.03 14.59 -19.54
C MET A 99 19.77 16.04 -19.97
N ALA A 100 20.72 16.95 -19.75
CA ALA A 100 20.63 18.34 -20.22
C ALA A 100 20.53 18.45 -21.76
N GLY A 101 20.92 17.41 -22.50
CA GLY A 101 20.75 17.33 -23.96
C GLY A 101 19.37 16.88 -24.43
N LEU A 102 18.47 16.46 -23.54
CA LEU A 102 17.13 15.95 -23.88
C LEU A 102 16.10 17.09 -23.90
N HIS A 103 15.41 17.26 -25.02
CA HIS A 103 14.42 18.33 -25.23
C HIS A 103 13.18 18.25 -24.32
N PHE A 104 12.92 17.10 -23.71
CA PHE A 104 11.75 16.86 -22.86
C PHE A 104 11.99 17.16 -21.37
N ILE A 105 13.23 17.42 -20.98
CA ILE A 105 13.62 17.67 -19.58
C ILE A 105 13.86 19.16 -19.42
N GLU A 106 13.25 19.76 -18.40
CA GLU A 106 13.49 21.17 -18.08
C GLU A 106 14.98 21.37 -17.77
N SER A 107 15.55 22.53 -18.12
CA SER A 107 16.93 22.84 -17.75
C SER A 107 17.01 23.05 -16.23
N LEU A 108 17.17 21.95 -15.50
CA LEU A 108 17.23 21.93 -14.04
C LEU A 108 18.68 22.16 -13.60
N SER A 109 18.90 23.01 -12.59
CA SER A 109 20.16 23.01 -11.87
C SER A 109 20.48 21.65 -11.25
N ILE A 110 21.77 21.36 -11.10
CA ILE A 110 22.27 20.13 -10.49
C ILE A 110 21.69 19.89 -9.09
N GLU A 111 21.46 20.98 -8.34
CA GLU A 111 20.88 20.94 -6.99
C GLU A 111 19.43 20.46 -7.00
N LEU A 112 18.60 21.01 -7.91
CA LEU A 112 17.20 20.61 -8.04
C LEU A 112 17.07 19.20 -8.63
N PHE A 113 17.95 18.83 -9.55
CA PHE A 113 18.04 17.48 -10.09
C PHE A 113 18.36 16.46 -8.99
N SER A 114 19.33 16.76 -8.12
CA SER A 114 19.65 15.96 -6.93
C SER A 114 18.47 15.87 -5.97
N ALA A 115 17.78 16.98 -5.71
CA ALA A 115 16.61 17.01 -4.84
C ALA A 115 15.45 16.14 -5.37
N ASN A 116 15.21 16.13 -6.69
CA ASN A 116 14.20 15.27 -7.32
C ASN A 116 14.54 13.78 -7.16
N PHE A 117 15.79 13.39 -7.37
CA PHE A 117 16.24 12.01 -7.12
C PHE A 117 16.17 11.64 -5.64
N ALA A 118 16.54 12.54 -4.74
CA ALA A 118 16.43 12.34 -3.30
C ALA A 118 14.97 12.12 -2.88
N LEU A 119 14.02 12.92 -3.40
CA LEU A 119 12.60 12.74 -3.14
C LEU A 119 12.12 11.37 -3.61
N LEU A 120 12.48 10.97 -4.83
CA LEU A 120 12.11 9.67 -5.39
C LEU A 120 12.67 8.51 -4.54
N ALA A 121 13.93 8.62 -4.11
CA ALA A 121 14.57 7.66 -3.22
C ALA A 121 13.86 7.59 -1.85
N VAL A 122 13.47 8.73 -1.27
CA VAL A 122 12.71 8.78 -0.01
C VAL A 122 11.34 8.10 -0.14
N VAL A 123 10.58 8.40 -1.20
CA VAL A 123 9.27 7.79 -1.43
C VAL A 123 9.38 6.27 -1.59
N LEU A 124 10.35 5.80 -2.37
CA LEU A 124 10.56 4.36 -2.55
C LEU A 124 11.12 3.68 -1.30
N THR A 125 11.95 4.37 -0.53
CA THR A 125 12.47 3.85 0.76
C THR A 125 11.33 3.66 1.75
N ILE A 126 10.43 4.64 1.90
CA ILE A 126 9.24 4.52 2.74
C ILE A 126 8.33 3.38 2.25
N SER A 127 8.17 3.23 0.93
CA SER A 127 7.41 2.13 0.32
C SER A 127 8.03 0.76 0.63
N PHE A 128 9.35 0.65 0.51
CA PHE A 128 10.12 -0.57 0.83
C PHE A 128 9.94 -0.97 2.30
N PHE A 129 10.13 -0.03 3.24
CA PHE A 129 9.91 -0.30 4.67
C PHE A 129 8.46 -0.69 4.96
N SER A 130 7.49 -0.11 4.23
CA SER A 130 6.08 -0.50 4.35
C SER A 130 5.86 -1.96 3.94
N PHE A 131 6.55 -2.44 2.90
CA PHE A 131 6.48 -3.85 2.49
C PHE A 131 7.12 -4.79 3.50
N ILE A 132 8.29 -4.43 4.06
CA ILE A 132 8.91 -5.19 5.16
C ILE A 132 7.95 -5.27 6.35
N TYR A 133 7.36 -4.14 6.74
CA TYR A 133 6.46 -4.09 7.88
C TYR A 133 5.16 -4.87 7.61
N ALA A 134 4.64 -4.84 6.38
CA ALA A 134 3.51 -5.65 5.97
C ALA A 134 3.81 -7.16 6.02
N LEU A 135 4.99 -7.60 5.55
CA LEU A 135 5.44 -8.99 5.65
C LEU A 135 5.51 -9.45 7.10
N ARG A 136 6.11 -8.65 7.98
CA ARG A 136 6.21 -8.96 9.41
C ARG A 136 4.82 -9.13 10.04
N LYS A 137 3.88 -8.23 9.74
CA LYS A 137 2.48 -8.35 10.20
C LYS A 137 1.77 -9.58 9.61
N LEU A 138 2.05 -9.96 8.36
CA LEU A 138 1.50 -11.17 7.75
C LEU A 138 2.01 -12.43 8.46
N VAL A 139 3.29 -12.49 8.83
CA VAL A 139 3.84 -13.59 9.62
C VAL A 139 3.13 -13.69 10.98
N TYR A 140 2.84 -12.57 11.63
CA TYR A 140 2.04 -12.57 12.87
C TYR A 140 0.62 -13.07 12.64
N ALA A 141 -0.05 -12.62 11.57
CA ALA A 141 -1.39 -13.09 11.21
C ALA A 141 -1.41 -14.61 10.95
N ILE A 142 -0.41 -15.15 10.25
CA ILE A 142 -0.28 -16.59 9.98
C ILE A 142 -0.12 -17.36 11.29
N ALA A 143 0.72 -16.89 12.20
CA ALA A 143 0.91 -17.53 13.51
C ALA A 143 -0.41 -17.53 14.31
N MET A 144 -1.16 -16.42 14.30
CA MET A 144 -2.47 -16.32 14.95
C MET A 144 -3.49 -17.27 14.32
N ILE A 145 -3.60 -17.30 12.98
CA ILE A 145 -4.48 -18.25 12.26
C ILE A 145 -4.10 -19.70 12.62
N GLY A 146 -2.80 -20.01 12.66
CA GLY A 146 -2.28 -21.32 13.04
C GLY A 146 -2.47 -21.66 14.52
N ALA A 147 -2.81 -20.70 15.38
CA ALA A 147 -3.10 -20.91 16.79
C ALA A 147 -4.60 -21.00 17.09
N LEU A 148 -5.47 -20.71 16.12
CA LEU A 148 -6.92 -20.81 16.32
C LEU A 148 -7.33 -22.25 16.66
N PRO A 149 -8.23 -22.43 17.64
CA PRO A 149 -8.77 -23.74 17.98
C PRO A 149 -9.66 -24.24 16.84
N VAL A 150 -9.87 -25.55 16.77
CA VAL A 150 -10.77 -26.17 15.78
C VAL A 150 -12.01 -26.67 16.53
N VAL A 151 -13.18 -26.13 16.17
CA VAL A 151 -14.45 -26.39 16.90
C VAL A 151 -15.13 -27.67 16.42
N LYS A 152 -14.80 -28.15 15.21
CA LYS A 152 -15.39 -29.35 14.59
C LYS A 152 -14.31 -30.41 14.34
N GLY A 153 -14.43 -31.56 15.01
CA GLY A 153 -13.49 -32.69 14.88
C GLY A 153 -13.36 -33.52 16.17
N SER A 154 -12.55 -34.57 16.13
CA SER A 154 -12.28 -35.49 17.26
C SER A 154 -11.50 -34.84 18.41
N ASN A 155 -10.82 -33.71 18.18
CA ASN A 155 -10.16 -32.89 19.19
C ASN A 155 -10.97 -31.62 19.49
N LYS A 156 -12.22 -31.76 19.94
CA LYS A 156 -12.97 -30.63 20.49
C LYS A 156 -12.26 -30.13 21.74
N VAL A 157 -11.80 -28.88 21.72
CA VAL A 157 -11.43 -28.16 22.94
C VAL A 157 -12.63 -27.34 23.37
N ASP A 158 -13.05 -27.50 24.62
CA ASP A 158 -14.15 -26.73 25.21
C ASP A 158 -13.67 -25.29 25.44
N TYR A 159 -13.81 -24.45 24.42
CA TYR A 159 -13.51 -23.03 24.48
C TYR A 159 -14.81 -22.26 24.69
N ALA A 160 -14.82 -21.32 25.65
CA ALA A 160 -15.93 -20.37 25.77
C ALA A 160 -16.11 -19.61 24.45
N GLU A 161 -17.34 -19.57 23.94
CA GLU A 161 -17.68 -18.97 22.63
C GLU A 161 -17.21 -17.51 22.53
N ASP A 162 -17.36 -16.73 23.62
CA ASP A 162 -16.93 -15.32 23.68
C ASP A 162 -15.41 -15.18 23.47
N ASN A 163 -14.62 -16.09 24.05
CA ASN A 163 -13.17 -16.08 23.88
C ASN A 163 -12.80 -16.39 22.43
N LEU A 164 -13.48 -17.36 21.79
CA LEU A 164 -13.24 -17.71 20.40
C LEU A 164 -13.52 -16.55 19.44
N GLN A 165 -14.64 -15.86 19.62
CA GLN A 165 -14.99 -14.69 18.80
C GLN A 165 -13.92 -13.60 18.92
N GLN A 166 -13.40 -13.35 20.13
CA GLN A 166 -12.32 -12.40 20.34
C GLN A 166 -11.04 -12.79 19.60
N LEU A 167 -10.61 -14.06 19.67
CA LEU A 167 -9.45 -14.55 18.91
C LEU A 167 -9.62 -14.36 17.39
N ILE A 168 -10.82 -14.61 16.87
CA ILE A 168 -11.14 -14.41 15.45
C ILE A 168 -11.03 -12.91 15.09
N ASP A 169 -11.59 -12.03 15.92
CA ASP A 169 -11.58 -10.58 15.70
C ASP A 169 -10.18 -9.96 15.74
N ASP A 170 -9.35 -10.41 16.69
CA ASP A 170 -7.96 -9.99 16.80
C ASP A 170 -7.13 -10.47 15.60
N THR A 171 -7.27 -11.73 15.22
CA THR A 171 -6.61 -12.31 14.03
C THR A 171 -7.00 -11.57 12.75
N THR A 172 -8.30 -11.30 12.59
CA THR A 172 -8.84 -10.53 11.46
C THR A 172 -8.28 -9.12 11.41
N THR A 173 -8.13 -8.50 12.57
CA THR A 173 -7.58 -7.15 12.68
C THR A 173 -6.11 -7.12 12.27
N VAL A 174 -5.27 -8.04 12.77
CA VAL A 174 -3.85 -8.12 12.38
C VAL A 174 -3.68 -8.39 10.88
N MET A 175 -4.46 -9.32 10.31
CA MET A 175 -4.45 -9.57 8.86
C MET A 175 -4.92 -8.36 8.04
N THR A 176 -5.93 -7.65 8.52
CA THR A 176 -6.43 -6.45 7.82
C THR A 176 -5.40 -5.31 7.88
N GLU A 177 -4.74 -5.11 9.01
CA GLU A 177 -3.70 -4.08 9.17
C GLU A 177 -2.43 -4.40 8.37
N SER A 178 -2.09 -5.67 8.18
CA SER A 178 -0.98 -6.07 7.30
C SER A 178 -1.26 -5.68 5.84
N LEU A 179 -2.47 -5.97 5.34
CA LEU A 179 -2.89 -5.63 3.99
C LEU A 179 -3.07 -4.12 3.79
N LYS A 180 -3.51 -3.38 4.81
CA LYS A 180 -3.52 -1.90 4.74
C LYS A 180 -2.11 -1.33 4.63
N THR A 181 -1.15 -1.89 5.36
CA THR A 181 0.26 -1.50 5.30
C THR A 181 0.84 -1.80 3.91
N PHE A 182 0.52 -2.97 3.34
CA PHE A 182 0.91 -3.32 1.98
C PHE A 182 0.36 -2.33 0.95
N ASN A 183 -0.93 -2.03 1.02
CA ASN A 183 -1.57 -1.04 0.14
C ASN A 183 -0.99 0.37 0.30
N PHE A 184 -0.55 0.75 1.50
CA PHE A 184 0.12 2.03 1.71
C PHE A 184 1.44 2.12 0.91
N GLY A 185 2.23 1.04 0.91
CA GLY A 185 3.44 0.94 0.07
C GLY A 185 3.13 0.94 -1.43
N ILE A 186 2.09 0.23 -1.87
CA ILE A 186 1.64 0.25 -3.28
C ILE A 186 1.27 1.67 -3.71
N ARG A 187 0.56 2.44 -2.88
CA ARG A 187 0.25 3.85 -3.19
C ARG A 187 1.51 4.69 -3.37
N GLY A 188 2.57 4.41 -2.61
CA GLY A 188 3.86 5.07 -2.78
C GLY A 188 4.43 4.92 -4.19
N TYR A 189 4.17 3.82 -4.90
CA TYR A 189 4.57 3.67 -6.31
C TYR A 189 3.82 4.62 -7.25
N TYR A 190 2.52 4.86 -7.02
CA TYR A 190 1.76 5.83 -7.81
C TYR A 190 2.35 7.24 -7.64
N TYR A 191 2.74 7.59 -6.41
CA TYR A 191 3.39 8.87 -6.13
C TYR A 191 4.86 8.91 -6.58
N ALA A 192 5.58 7.80 -6.60
CA ALA A 192 6.92 7.73 -7.20
C ALA A 192 6.86 7.98 -8.71
N ILE A 193 5.86 7.43 -9.40
CA ILE A 193 5.60 7.74 -10.82
C ILE A 193 5.28 9.22 -10.98
N ALA A 194 4.44 9.80 -10.12
CA ALA A 194 4.16 11.24 -10.16
C ALA A 194 5.43 12.09 -9.95
N ALA A 195 6.31 11.68 -9.03
CA ALA A 195 7.59 12.35 -8.77
C ALA A 195 8.52 12.33 -9.99
N MET A 196 8.45 11.31 -10.86
CA MET A 196 9.23 11.30 -12.10
C MET A 196 8.87 12.48 -13.03
N PHE A 197 7.66 13.02 -12.94
CA PHE A 197 7.28 14.19 -13.74
C PHE A 197 7.88 15.50 -13.22
N LEU A 198 8.51 15.53 -12.04
CA LEU A 198 9.32 16.68 -11.58
C LEU A 198 10.51 16.95 -12.50
N PHE A 199 11.00 15.94 -13.22
CA PHE A 199 12.06 16.13 -14.21
C PHE A 199 11.55 16.81 -15.50
N VAL A 200 10.24 16.78 -15.75
CA VAL A 200 9.61 17.41 -16.93
C VAL A 200 9.16 18.82 -16.59
N SER A 201 8.38 18.99 -15.51
CA SER A 201 8.04 20.29 -14.93
C SER A 201 7.30 20.12 -13.59
N ALA A 202 7.38 21.13 -12.72
CA ALA A 202 6.59 21.17 -11.49
C ALA A 202 5.07 21.03 -11.73
N TYR A 203 4.55 21.66 -12.79
CA TYR A 203 3.12 21.59 -13.13
C TYR A 203 2.70 20.19 -13.58
N ALA A 204 3.53 19.51 -14.38
CA ALA A 204 3.26 18.12 -14.77
C ALA A 204 3.20 17.21 -13.54
N CYS A 205 4.13 17.37 -12.58
CA CYS A 205 4.08 16.63 -11.31
C CYS A 205 2.77 16.87 -10.55
N ILE A 206 2.30 18.12 -10.46
CA ILE A 206 1.04 18.46 -9.77
C ILE A 206 -0.15 17.78 -10.45
N VAL A 207 -0.25 17.88 -11.78
CA VAL A 207 -1.34 17.26 -12.55
C VAL A 207 -1.35 15.75 -12.39
N ILE A 208 -0.18 15.10 -12.48
CA ILE A 208 -0.08 13.65 -12.33
C ILE A 208 -0.35 13.21 -10.89
N THR A 209 0.09 13.99 -9.89
CA THR A 209 -0.23 13.73 -8.47
C THR A 209 -1.74 13.78 -8.24
N LEU A 210 -2.40 14.84 -8.70
CA LEU A 210 -3.85 14.98 -8.62
C LEU A 210 -4.58 13.84 -9.33
N SER A 211 -4.13 13.49 -10.53
CA SER A 211 -4.71 12.40 -11.32
C SER A 211 -4.56 11.06 -10.61
N ALA A 212 -3.38 10.76 -10.06
CA ALA A 212 -3.12 9.56 -9.28
C ALA A 212 -4.01 9.51 -8.02
N THR A 213 -4.10 10.60 -7.27
CA THR A 213 -4.97 10.70 -6.10
C THR A 213 -6.45 10.52 -6.48
N ALA A 214 -6.91 11.15 -7.56
CA ALA A 214 -8.28 11.01 -8.06
C ALA A 214 -8.59 9.56 -8.48
N ILE A 215 -7.68 8.89 -9.20
CA ILE A 215 -7.82 7.48 -9.59
C ILE A 215 -7.89 6.58 -8.35
N LEU A 216 -7.01 6.80 -7.36
CA LEU A 216 -7.02 6.02 -6.12
C LEU A 216 -8.34 6.20 -5.35
N ILE A 217 -8.82 7.45 -5.25
CA ILE A 217 -10.09 7.77 -4.58
C ILE A 217 -11.26 7.11 -5.32
N TYR A 218 -11.32 7.25 -6.65
CA TYR A 218 -12.35 6.68 -7.50
C TYR A 218 -12.44 5.15 -7.34
N ARG A 219 -11.29 4.46 -7.37
CA ARG A 219 -11.21 3.01 -7.18
C ARG A 219 -11.77 2.55 -5.84
N GLN A 220 -11.70 3.38 -4.81
CA GLN A 220 -12.11 3.04 -3.45
C GLN A 220 -13.57 3.41 -3.13
N MET A 221 -14.18 4.33 -3.89
CA MET A 221 -15.49 4.90 -3.57
C MET A 221 -16.66 4.41 -4.42
N ASN A 222 -16.43 3.95 -5.66
CA ASN A 222 -17.56 3.73 -6.57
C ASN A 222 -17.31 2.66 -7.64
N THR A 223 -16.84 1.48 -7.23
CA THR A 223 -16.67 0.36 -8.15
C THR A 223 -17.78 -0.68 -7.95
N THR A 224 -18.21 -1.30 -9.04
CA THR A 224 -19.09 -2.49 -9.04
C THR A 224 -18.61 -3.53 -8.02
N THR A 225 -17.30 -3.64 -7.82
CA THR A 225 -16.66 -4.47 -6.81
C THR A 225 -17.17 -4.20 -5.39
N ALA A 226 -17.28 -2.93 -4.97
CA ALA A 226 -17.78 -2.59 -3.64
C ALA A 226 -19.24 -3.00 -3.45
N GLN A 227 -20.05 -2.84 -4.50
CA GLN A 227 -21.46 -3.25 -4.50
C GLN A 227 -21.59 -4.78 -4.41
N SER A 228 -20.80 -5.52 -5.19
CA SER A 228 -20.79 -6.99 -5.16
C SER A 228 -20.32 -7.55 -3.81
N ILE A 229 -19.31 -6.92 -3.18
CA ILE A 229 -18.87 -7.33 -1.83
C ILE A 229 -19.99 -7.09 -0.81
N ASN A 230 -20.68 -5.96 -0.88
CA ASN A 230 -21.79 -5.67 0.02
C ASN A 230 -22.96 -6.64 -0.19
N GLN A 231 -23.30 -6.97 -1.44
CA GLN A 231 -24.30 -7.99 -1.75
C GLN A 231 -23.90 -9.37 -1.23
N TYR A 232 -22.62 -9.75 -1.37
CA TYR A 232 -22.09 -11.00 -0.82
C TYR A 232 -22.23 -11.07 0.70
N ILE A 233 -21.90 -9.99 1.41
CA ILE A 233 -22.08 -9.91 2.88
C ILE A 233 -23.56 -10.04 3.24
N LYS A 234 -24.46 -9.32 2.55
CA LYS A 234 -25.91 -9.37 2.81
C LYS A 234 -26.51 -10.75 2.60
N GLN A 235 -26.12 -11.47 1.54
CA GLN A 235 -26.59 -12.84 1.29
C GLN A 235 -26.13 -13.80 2.38
N ARG A 236 -24.90 -13.62 2.89
CA ARG A 236 -24.38 -14.43 3.99
C ARG A 236 -25.10 -14.16 5.31
N GLU A 237 -25.48 -12.92 5.58
CA GLU A 237 -26.26 -12.55 6.77
C GLU A 237 -27.72 -13.05 6.69
N SER A 238 -28.29 -13.21 5.49
CA SER A 238 -29.64 -13.79 5.34
C SER A 238 -29.68 -15.31 5.52
N ASP A 239 -28.55 -15.99 5.32
CA ASP A 239 -28.42 -17.44 5.40
C ASP A 239 -28.00 -17.95 6.81
N SER A 240 -27.64 -17.05 7.72
CA SER A 240 -27.18 -17.33 9.10
C SER A 240 -28.27 -17.14 10.15
#